data_AF-A0A7V4U9X3-F1
#
_entry.id   AF-A0A7V4U9X3-F1
#
_cell.length_a   1.000
_cell.length_b   1.000
_cell.length_c   1.000
_cell.angle_alpha   90.00
_cell.angle_beta   90.00
_cell.angle_gamma   90.00
#
_symmetry.space_group_name_H-M   'P 1'
#
loop_
_entity.id
_entity.type
_entity.pdbx_description
1 polymer ?
#
loop_
_entity_poly.entity_id
_entity_poly.type
_entity_poly.pdbx_seq_one_letter_code
_entity_poly.pdbx_strand_id
1 'polypeptide(L)'
;MAIDIDRETLVSLTEATKVLPRVNGKRPAISTLWRWCRKGLRGVRLEYVRMGRNIATSREALNRFFNALAAADPTPAPTQPDPSPPELTLTSRVRQRMLDDADRILERAGI
;
A
#
# COMPACT_ATOMS: atom_id res chain seq x y z
N MET A 1 7.05 -0.53 -20.63
CA MET A 1 7.60 0.66 -21.29
C MET A 1 9.11 0.50 -21.38
N ALA A 2 9.80 1.20 -22.28
CA ALA A 2 11.26 1.26 -22.28
C ALA A 2 11.71 2.44 -21.40
N ILE A 3 12.85 2.30 -20.73
CA ILE A 3 13.46 3.40 -19.95
C ILE A 3 14.06 4.41 -20.92
N ASP A 4 13.76 5.69 -20.69
CA ASP A 4 14.39 6.83 -21.38
C ASP A 4 15.64 7.26 -20.59
N ILE A 5 16.81 7.09 -21.18
CA ILE A 5 18.10 7.32 -20.51
C ILE A 5 18.36 8.82 -20.29
N ASP A 6 17.78 9.70 -21.12
CA ASP A 6 18.03 11.15 -21.04
C ASP A 6 17.10 11.84 -20.03
N ARG A 7 15.98 11.20 -19.69
CA ARG A 7 14.94 11.77 -18.81
C ARG A 7 14.82 11.10 -17.45
N GLU A 8 15.27 9.86 -17.32
CA GLU A 8 15.11 9.07 -16.10
C GLU A 8 16.42 8.95 -15.31
N THR A 9 16.29 8.84 -13.99
CA THR A 9 17.46 8.70 -13.11
C THR A 9 17.89 7.23 -13.03
N LEU A 10 18.87 6.84 -13.85
CA LEU A 10 19.43 5.49 -13.85
C LEU A 10 20.12 5.15 -12.53
N VAL A 11 19.89 3.92 -12.06
CA VAL A 11 20.50 3.34 -10.86
C VAL A 11 20.82 1.86 -11.12
N SER A 12 22.01 1.41 -10.67
CA SER A 12 22.33 -0.01 -10.65
C SER A 12 21.37 -0.78 -9.74
N LEU A 13 21.25 -2.10 -9.92
CA LEU A 13 20.42 -2.90 -9.02
C LEU A 13 20.89 -2.84 -7.56
N THR A 14 22.20 -2.73 -7.33
CA THR A 14 22.77 -2.56 -5.99
C THR A 14 22.34 -1.23 -5.37
N GLU A 15 22.41 -0.13 -6.11
CA GLU A 15 21.95 1.19 -5.65
C GLU A 15 20.44 1.21 -5.42
N ALA A 16 19.68 0.59 -6.31
CA ALA A 16 18.23 0.45 -6.17
C ALA A 16 17.86 -0.22 -4.83
N THR A 17 18.61 -1.25 -4.37
CA THR A 17 18.34 -1.83 -3.03
C THR A 17 18.49 -0.82 -1.89
N LYS A 18 19.39 0.17 -2.03
CA LYS A 18 19.65 1.19 -1.00
C LYS A 18 18.63 2.33 -1.04
N VAL A 19 18.17 2.69 -2.24
CA VAL A 19 17.15 3.72 -2.47
C VAL A 19 15.78 3.26 -1.96
N LEU A 20 15.47 1.97 -2.10
CA LEU A 20 14.18 1.45 -1.66
C LEU A 20 14.02 1.52 -0.12
N PRO A 21 12.80 1.83 0.35
CA PRO A 21 12.50 1.85 1.77
C PRO A 21 12.61 0.45 2.37
N ARG A 22 12.79 0.40 3.69
CA ARG A 22 12.70 -0.85 4.45
C ARG A 22 11.24 -1.20 4.67
N VAL A 23 10.86 -2.42 4.32
CA VAL A 23 9.55 -3.00 4.66
C VAL A 23 9.81 -4.12 5.65
N ASN A 24 9.12 -4.10 6.79
CA ASN A 24 9.35 -5.04 7.91
C ASN A 24 10.83 -5.09 8.34
N GLY A 25 11.47 -3.90 8.42
CA GLY A 25 12.87 -3.73 8.83
C GLY A 25 13.92 -4.14 7.79
N LYS A 26 13.53 -4.76 6.67
CA LYS A 26 14.45 -5.30 5.65
C LYS A 26 14.30 -4.56 4.32
N ARG A 27 15.42 -4.44 3.60
CA ARG A 27 15.43 -3.98 2.20
C ARG A 27 15.29 -5.17 1.26
N PRO A 28 14.68 -5.01 0.09
CA PRO A 28 14.72 -6.02 -0.96
C PRO A 28 16.17 -6.38 -1.31
N ALA A 29 16.48 -7.67 -1.34
CA ALA A 29 17.78 -8.15 -1.77
C ALA A 29 17.99 -7.93 -3.28
N ILE A 30 19.24 -7.80 -3.71
CA ILE A 30 19.58 -7.59 -5.13
C ILE A 30 19.07 -8.71 -6.04
N SER A 31 19.08 -9.96 -5.55
CA SER A 31 18.54 -11.13 -6.25
C SER A 31 17.03 -11.01 -6.51
N THR A 32 16.30 -10.31 -5.64
CA THR A 32 14.88 -10.02 -5.82
C THR A 32 14.64 -9.01 -6.93
N LEU A 33 15.40 -7.92 -6.97
CA LEU A 33 15.32 -6.96 -8.07
C LEU A 33 15.68 -7.62 -9.41
N TRP A 34 16.76 -8.42 -9.45
CA TRP A 34 17.14 -9.17 -10.64
C TRP A 34 16.03 -10.09 -11.13
N ARG A 35 15.36 -10.80 -10.20
CA ARG A 35 14.19 -11.63 -10.51
C ARG A 35 13.04 -10.81 -11.09
N TRP A 36 12.76 -9.63 -10.53
CA TRP A 36 11.72 -8.74 -11.05
C TRP A 36 12.03 -8.24 -12.47
N CYS A 37 13.29 -7.99 -12.80
CA CYS A 37 13.69 -7.64 -14.16
C CYS A 37 13.50 -8.81 -15.14
N ARG A 38 13.89 -10.03 -14.74
CA ARG A 38 13.95 -11.19 -15.67
C ARG A 38 12.64 -11.95 -15.78
N LYS A 39 12.00 -12.24 -14.64
CA LYS A 39 10.77 -13.03 -14.55
C LYS A 39 9.55 -12.14 -14.31
N GLY A 40 9.73 -11.08 -13.53
CA GLY A 40 8.63 -10.27 -13.02
C GLY A 40 8.07 -10.80 -11.71
N LEU A 41 7.00 -10.18 -11.26
CA LEU A 41 6.19 -10.54 -10.11
C LEU A 41 4.73 -10.31 -10.47
N ARG A 42 3.86 -11.32 -10.26
CA ARG A 42 2.42 -11.22 -10.56
C ARG A 42 2.11 -10.67 -11.96
N GLY A 43 2.85 -11.12 -12.98
CA GLY A 43 2.69 -10.68 -14.38
C GLY A 43 3.32 -9.32 -14.72
N VAL A 44 3.73 -8.53 -13.73
CA VAL A 44 4.40 -7.23 -13.94
C VAL A 44 5.92 -7.42 -13.93
N ARG A 45 6.64 -6.79 -14.86
CA ARG A 45 8.11 -6.83 -14.93
C ARG A 45 8.73 -5.48 -14.63
N LEU A 46 9.84 -5.48 -13.89
CA LEU A 46 10.61 -4.26 -13.64
C LEU A 46 11.41 -3.91 -14.89
N GLU A 47 11.21 -2.70 -15.40
CA GLU A 47 11.93 -2.20 -16.57
C GLU A 47 13.42 -2.03 -16.25
N TYR A 48 14.27 -2.36 -17.20
CA TYR A 48 15.72 -2.28 -17.05
C TYR A 48 16.39 -1.99 -18.38
N VAL A 49 17.56 -1.37 -18.31
CA VAL A 49 18.50 -1.19 -19.43
C VAL A 49 19.70 -2.10 -19.22
N ARG A 50 20.28 -2.57 -20.34
CA ARG A 50 21.51 -3.35 -20.32
C ARG A 50 22.68 -2.48 -20.77
N MET A 51 23.67 -2.36 -19.88
CA MET A 51 24.90 -1.61 -20.11
C MET A 51 26.07 -2.62 -20.09
N GLY A 52 26.32 -3.21 -21.25
CA GLY A 52 27.28 -4.31 -21.41
C GLY A 52 26.89 -5.53 -20.58
N ARG A 53 27.76 -5.93 -19.64
CA ARG A 53 27.56 -7.07 -18.74
C ARG A 53 26.60 -6.78 -17.59
N ASN A 54 26.38 -5.50 -17.29
CA ASN A 54 25.55 -5.06 -16.17
C ASN A 54 24.16 -4.64 -16.63
N ILE A 55 23.23 -4.59 -15.68
CA ILE A 55 21.89 -4.03 -15.90
C ILE A 55 21.64 -2.94 -14.86
N ALA A 56 20.89 -1.92 -15.28
CA ALA A 56 20.38 -0.86 -14.42
C ALA A 56 18.89 -0.70 -14.61
N THR A 57 18.24 -0.09 -13.64
CA THR A 57 16.86 0.36 -13.72
C THR A 57 16.85 1.87 -13.49
N SER A 58 15.68 2.48 -13.40
CA SER A 58 15.53 3.89 -13.02
C SER A 58 14.63 4.01 -11.80
N ARG A 59 14.67 5.16 -11.12
CA ARG A 59 13.76 5.45 -10.00
C ARG A 59 12.30 5.49 -10.47
N GLU A 60 12.10 6.01 -11.66
CA GLU A 60 10.82 6.15 -12.34
C GLU A 60 10.27 4.77 -12.72
N ALA A 61 11.11 3.88 -13.26
CA ALA A 61 10.74 2.49 -13.54
C ALA A 61 10.35 1.72 -12.27
N LEU A 62 11.07 1.92 -11.16
CA LEU A 62 10.70 1.33 -9.87
C LEU A 62 9.31 1.80 -9.42
N ASN A 63 9.02 3.10 -9.51
CA ASN A 63 7.71 3.64 -9.18
C ASN A 63 6.61 3.04 -10.08
N ARG A 64 6.80 3.02 -11.40
CA ARG A 64 5.86 2.39 -12.35
C ARG A 64 5.62 0.92 -12.00
N PHE A 65 6.68 0.18 -11.68
CA PHE A 65 6.60 -1.23 -11.32
C PHE A 65 5.76 -1.47 -10.06
N PHE A 66 5.99 -0.72 -8.98
CA PHE A 66 5.21 -0.90 -7.74
C PHE A 66 3.76 -0.47 -7.89
N ASN A 67 3.48 0.62 -8.63
CA ASN A 67 2.11 1.06 -8.89
C ASN A 67 1.35 0.02 -9.74
N ALA A 68 2.00 -0.56 -10.75
CA ALA A 68 1.40 -1.63 -11.55
C ALA A 68 1.18 -2.91 -10.72
N LEU A 69 2.09 -3.24 -9.80
CA LEU A 69 1.88 -4.35 -8.86
C LEU A 69 0.71 -4.12 -7.92
N ALA A 70 0.54 -2.89 -7.41
CA ALA A 70 -0.57 -2.52 -6.54
C ALA A 70 -1.90 -2.59 -7.30
N ALA A 71 -1.95 -2.10 -8.55
CA ALA A 71 -3.13 -2.19 -9.40
C ALA A 71 -3.51 -3.64 -9.78
N ALA A 72 -2.51 -4.53 -9.84
CA ALA A 72 -2.72 -5.96 -10.09
C ALA A 72 -2.94 -6.78 -8.81
N ASP A 73 -2.89 -6.16 -7.62
CA ASP A 73 -3.21 -6.86 -6.37
C ASP A 73 -4.74 -7.03 -6.30
N PRO A 74 -5.26 -8.28 -6.30
CA PRO A 74 -6.69 -8.53 -6.29
C PRO A 74 -7.34 -8.26 -4.92
N THR A 75 -6.55 -7.85 -3.91
CA THR A 75 -7.10 -7.44 -2.62
C THR A 75 -8.11 -6.33 -2.88
N PRO A 76 -9.40 -6.52 -2.53
CA PRO A 76 -10.39 -5.48 -2.72
C PRO A 76 -9.88 -4.23 -2.02
N ALA A 77 -9.82 -3.12 -2.75
CA ALA A 77 -9.61 -1.81 -2.14
C ALA A 77 -10.54 -1.76 -0.93
N PRO A 78 -10.11 -1.26 0.24
CA PRO A 78 -11.03 -1.03 1.33
C PRO A 78 -12.17 -0.23 0.72
N THR A 79 -13.36 -0.85 0.62
CA THR A 79 -14.59 -0.17 0.29
C THR A 79 -14.52 1.06 1.17
N GLN A 80 -14.46 2.26 0.57
CA GLN A 80 -14.66 3.46 1.38
C GLN A 80 -15.91 3.13 2.17
N PRO A 81 -15.87 3.09 3.52
CA PRO A 81 -17.09 2.88 4.25
C PRO A 81 -18.05 3.89 3.65
N ASP A 82 -19.21 3.41 3.18
CA ASP A 82 -20.34 4.30 2.91
C ASP A 82 -20.34 5.35 4.03
N PRO A 83 -20.68 6.62 3.76
CA PRO A 83 -20.82 7.63 4.80
C PRO A 83 -21.92 7.15 5.76
N SER A 84 -21.52 6.25 6.64
CA SER A 84 -22.23 5.80 7.79
C SER A 84 -22.35 7.08 8.58
N PRO A 85 -23.58 7.44 8.99
CA PRO A 85 -23.80 8.65 9.75
C PRO A 85 -22.73 8.73 10.83
N PRO A 86 -22.13 9.90 11.08
CA PRO A 86 -20.99 10.02 11.98
C PRO A 86 -21.36 9.26 13.23
N GLU A 87 -20.54 8.24 13.55
CA GLU A 87 -20.71 7.47 14.77
C GLU A 87 -20.59 8.51 15.87
N LEU A 88 -21.75 8.97 16.35
CA LEU A 88 -21.82 9.99 17.38
C LEU A 88 -21.00 9.38 18.49
N THR A 89 -19.83 9.97 18.74
CA THR A 89 -19.07 9.67 19.93
C THR A 89 -19.97 10.20 21.02
N LEU A 90 -20.89 9.35 21.47
CA LEU A 90 -21.76 9.59 22.61
C LEU A 90 -20.77 9.64 23.76
N THR A 91 -20.28 10.85 24.01
CA THR A 91 -19.53 11.19 25.20
C THR A 91 -20.27 10.55 26.37
N SER A 92 -19.52 9.95 27.30
CA SER A 92 -20.01 9.11 28.40
C SER A 92 -21.34 9.57 29.03
N ARG A 93 -21.60 10.88 29.10
CA ARG A 93 -22.82 11.48 29.64
C ARG A 93 -24.11 11.21 28.83
N VAL A 94 -24.03 11.08 27.50
CA VAL A 94 -25.23 10.85 26.67
C VAL A 94 -25.67 9.38 26.75
N ARG A 95 -24.72 8.45 26.78
CA ARG A 95 -25.01 7.02 27.02
C ARG A 95 -25.65 6.80 28.39
N GLN A 96 -25.17 7.50 29.42
CA GLN A 96 -25.71 7.43 30.78
C GLN A 96 -27.19 7.81 30.82
N ARG A 97 -27.57 8.95 30.24
CA ARG A 97 -28.96 9.41 30.22
C ARG A 97 -29.90 8.49 29.45
N MET A 98 -29.41 7.88 28.36
CA MET A 98 -30.22 6.94 27.59
C MET A 98 -30.46 5.64 28.35
N LEU A 99 -29.51 5.20 29.19
CA LEU A 99 -29.73 4.09 30.11
C LEU A 99 -30.72 4.49 31.22
N ASP A 100 -30.56 5.67 31.82
CA ASP A 100 -31.46 6.16 32.87
C ASP A 100 -32.92 6.29 32.38
N ASP A 101 -33.12 6.76 31.15
CA ASP A 101 -34.46 6.87 30.56
C ASP A 101 -35.03 5.49 30.20
N ALA A 102 -34.19 4.54 29.75
CA ALA A 102 -34.61 3.17 29.51
C ALA A 102 -35.06 2.48 30.81
N ASP A 103 -34.30 2.63 31.89
CA ASP A 103 -34.65 2.11 33.22
C ASP A 103 -35.96 2.72 33.72
N ARG A 104 -36.17 4.04 33.55
CA ARG A 104 -37.42 4.70 33.96
C ARG A 104 -38.64 4.19 33.17
N ILE A 105 -38.45 3.81 31.90
CA ILE A 105 -39.51 3.21 31.09
C ILE A 105 -39.85 1.80 31.61
N LEU A 106 -38.84 1.01 31.97
CA LEU A 106 -39.01 -0.32 32.57
C LEU A 106 -39.72 -0.23 33.92
N GLU A 107 -39.29 0.67 34.80
CA GLU A 107 -39.93 0.91 36.09
C GLU A 107 -41.40 1.31 35.95
N ARG A 108 -41.73 2.18 34.98
CA ARG A 108 -43.12 2.57 34.71
C ARG A 108 -43.94 1.42 34.11
N ALA A 109 -43.30 0.53 33.37
CA ALA A 109 -43.92 -0.69 32.84
C ALA A 109 -44.04 -1.81 33.88
N GLY A 110 -43.38 -1.67 35.03
CA GLY A 110 -43.46 -2.60 36.15
C GLY A 110 -42.74 -3.93 35.92
N ILE A 111 -41.67 -3.93 35.12
CA ILE A 111 -40.81 -5.08 34.82
C ILE A 111 -39.38 -4.76 35.22
#